data_AF-A0A850NQ04-F1
#
_entry.id   AF-A0A850NQ04-F1
#
_cell.length_a   1.000
_cell.length_b   1.000
_cell.length_c   1.000
_cell.angle_alpha   90.00
_cell.angle_beta   90.00
_cell.angle_gamma   90.00
#
_symmetry.space_group_name_H-M   'P 1'
#
loop_
_entity.id
_entity.type
_entity.pdbx_description
1 polymer ?
#
loop_
_entity_poly.entity_id
_entity_poly.type
_entity_poly.pdbx_seq_one_letter_code
_entity_poly.pdbx_strand_id
1 'polypeptide(L)'
;MCANDNTVNIKKPAYHHGDLRRVLMAEGMRLLAERDAESLSLREVARAAGVSATSIYRHFPDKGALMAALAREGLARLALAQRAASEAAGGGEAGF
;
A
#
# COMPACT_ATOMS: atom_id res chain seq x y z
N MET A 1 -36.12 -20.92 9.54
CA MET A 1 -35.07 -20.05 10.11
C MET A 1 -33.77 -20.85 10.07
N CYS A 2 -32.94 -20.69 9.05
CA CYS A 2 -31.66 -21.40 8.97
C CYS A 2 -30.58 -20.51 9.59
N ALA A 3 -29.85 -21.06 10.55
CA ALA A 3 -28.83 -20.39 11.34
C ALA A 3 -27.56 -20.12 10.51
N ASN A 4 -26.98 -18.94 10.73
CA ASN A 4 -25.71 -18.51 10.14
C ASN A 4 -24.54 -19.03 11.00
N ASP A 5 -23.79 -20.00 10.49
CA ASP A 5 -22.49 -20.39 11.02
C ASP A 5 -21.38 -19.76 10.17
N ASN A 6 -20.87 -18.61 10.60
CA ASN A 6 -19.68 -17.99 10.02
C ASN A 6 -18.63 -17.74 11.12
N THR A 7 -17.90 -18.79 11.46
CA THR A 7 -16.72 -18.71 12.33
C THR A 7 -15.45 -18.91 11.51
N VAL A 8 -15.03 -17.87 10.78
CA VAL A 8 -13.67 -17.81 10.25
C VAL A 8 -12.70 -17.43 11.36
N ASN A 9 -12.19 -18.44 12.05
CA ASN A 9 -11.06 -18.32 12.98
C ASN A 9 -9.76 -18.07 12.19
N ILE A 10 -9.45 -16.80 11.94
CA ILE A 10 -8.14 -16.40 11.40
C ILE A 10 -7.26 -15.99 12.57
N LYS A 11 -6.38 -16.89 13.02
CA LYS A 11 -5.26 -16.54 13.90
C LYS A 11 -4.39 -15.51 13.17
N LYS A 12 -4.52 -14.23 13.50
CA LYS A 12 -3.68 -13.15 12.95
C LYS A 12 -2.36 -13.08 13.72
N PRO A 13 -1.20 -13.07 13.03
CA PRO A 13 0.04 -12.66 13.67
C PRO A 13 -0.13 -11.21 14.16
N ALA A 14 0.47 -10.90 15.31
CA ALA A 14 0.33 -9.63 16.01
C ALA A 14 0.59 -8.46 15.06
N TYR A 15 -0.49 -7.81 14.64
CA TYR A 15 -0.43 -6.52 14.00
C TYR A 15 0.39 -5.60 14.88
N HIS A 16 1.45 -5.01 14.36
CA HIS A 16 2.02 -3.81 14.96
C HIS A 16 0.94 -2.71 14.83
N HIS A 17 0.05 -2.64 15.82
CA HIS A 17 -1.12 -1.76 15.88
C HIS A 17 -0.80 -0.26 15.77
N GLY A 18 0.48 0.11 15.72
CA GLY A 18 0.91 1.50 15.60
C GLY A 18 0.77 2.11 14.20
N ASP A 19 0.66 1.33 13.12
CA ASP A 19 0.66 1.94 11.78
C ASP A 19 -0.17 1.17 10.74
N LEU A 20 -1.49 1.08 10.97
CA LEU A 20 -2.45 0.54 10.01
C LEU A 20 -2.27 1.18 8.62
N ARG A 21 -2.00 2.48 8.58
CA ARG A 21 -1.76 3.21 7.33
C ARG A 21 -0.56 2.64 6.59
N ARG A 22 0.57 2.39 7.28
CA ARG A 22 1.74 1.75 6.68
C ARG A 22 1.47 0.33 6.18
N VAL A 23 0.70 -0.48 6.91
CA VAL A 23 0.32 -1.82 6.44
C VAL A 23 -0.52 -1.74 5.16
N LEU A 24 -1.51 -0.84 5.13
CA LEU A 24 -2.33 -0.61 3.94
C LEU A 24 -1.49 -0.14 2.74
N MET A 25 -0.52 0.74 2.99
CA MET A 25 0.42 1.20 1.96
C MET A 25 1.31 0.07 1.43
N ALA A 26 1.83 -0.78 2.32
CA ALA A 26 2.67 -1.91 1.94
C ALA A 26 1.91 -2.91 1.07
N GLU A 27 0.71 -3.33 1.48
CA GLU A 27 -0.13 -4.24 0.70
C GLU A 27 -0.62 -3.61 -0.61
N GLY A 28 -0.97 -2.31 -0.60
CA GLY A 28 -1.34 -1.60 -1.82
C GLY A 28 -0.20 -1.56 -2.85
N MET A 29 1.03 -1.30 -2.40
CA MET A 29 2.22 -1.34 -3.28
C MET A 29 2.51 -2.74 -3.78
N ARG A 30 2.35 -3.78 -2.94
CA ARG A 30 2.52 -5.18 -3.35
C ARG A 30 1.53 -5.57 -4.43
N LEU A 31 0.24 -5.23 -4.24
CA LEU A 31 -0.80 -5.52 -5.21
C LEU A 31 -0.59 -4.80 -6.55
N LEU A 32 -0.10 -3.56 -6.53
CA LEU A 32 0.26 -2.82 -7.76
C LEU A 32 1.45 -3.43 -8.52
N ALA A 33 2.34 -4.16 -7.84
CA ALA A 33 3.43 -4.85 -8.50
C ALA A 33 2.96 -6.14 -9.22
N GLU A 34 1.83 -6.70 -8.80
CA GLU A 34 1.28 -7.95 -9.32
C GLU A 34 0.16 -7.74 -10.34
N ARG A 35 -0.50 -6.56 -10.34
CA ARG A 35 -1.74 -6.30 -11.06
C ARG A 35 -1.88 -4.86 -11.55
N ASP A 36 -2.76 -4.66 -12.52
CA ASP A 36 -3.09 -3.35 -13.05
C ASP A 36 -3.75 -2.43 -12.01
N ALA A 37 -3.36 -1.16 -12.00
CA ALA A 37 -3.85 -0.14 -11.07
C ALA A 37 -5.38 0.08 -11.14
N GLU A 38 -5.97 -0.10 -12.32
CA GLU A 38 -7.41 0.03 -12.51
C GLU A 38 -8.20 -1.07 -11.80
N SER A 39 -7.60 -2.25 -11.63
CA SER A 39 -8.22 -3.37 -10.90
C SER A 39 -8.17 -3.18 -9.37
N LEU A 40 -7.27 -2.33 -8.86
CA LEU A 40 -7.08 -2.15 -7.42
C LEU A 40 -8.28 -1.45 -6.76
N SER A 41 -8.80 -2.01 -5.67
CA SER A 41 -9.84 -1.40 -4.84
C SER A 41 -9.47 -1.32 -3.36
N LEU A 42 -10.13 -0.40 -2.62
CA LEU A 42 -9.93 -0.27 -1.16
C LEU A 42 -10.24 -1.57 -0.42
N ARG A 43 -11.29 -2.28 -0.86
CA ARG A 43 -11.73 -3.52 -0.21
C ARG A 43 -10.70 -4.63 -0.37
N GLU A 44 -10.02 -4.70 -1.50
CA GLU A 44 -8.96 -5.68 -1.73
C GLU A 44 -7.73 -5.36 -0.87
N VAL A 45 -7.32 -4.09 -0.81
CA VAL A 45 -6.20 -3.68 0.05
C VAL A 45 -6.52 -3.94 1.53
N ALA A 46 -7.74 -3.64 1.97
CA ALA A 46 -8.18 -3.94 3.34
C ALA A 46 -8.15 -5.46 3.64
N ARG A 47 -8.59 -6.28 2.69
CA ARG A 47 -8.57 -7.75 2.79
C ARG A 47 -7.15 -8.30 2.85
N ALA A 48 -6.26 -7.80 1.99
CA ALA A 48 -4.86 -8.18 1.94
C ALA A 48 -4.13 -7.79 3.23
N ALA A 49 -4.42 -6.60 3.77
CA ALA A 49 -3.92 -6.20 5.07
C ALA A 49 -4.46 -7.13 6.16
N GLY A 50 -5.74 -7.50 6.11
CA GLY A 50 -6.42 -8.26 7.16
C GLY A 50 -7.21 -7.35 8.10
N VAL A 51 -7.72 -6.22 7.61
CA VAL A 51 -8.61 -5.30 8.36
C VAL A 51 -10.01 -5.24 7.77
N SER A 52 -10.94 -4.66 8.54
CA SER A 52 -12.29 -4.40 8.02
C SER A 52 -12.27 -3.33 6.92
N ALA A 53 -13.21 -3.42 5.97
CA ALA A 53 -13.39 -2.38 4.97
C ALA A 53 -13.71 -1.01 5.60
N THR A 54 -14.40 -0.98 6.75
CA THR A 54 -14.69 0.28 7.45
C THR A 54 -13.41 0.97 7.94
N SER A 55 -12.40 0.20 8.35
CA SER A 55 -11.13 0.74 8.85
C SER A 55 -10.32 1.47 7.78
N ILE A 56 -10.35 1.00 6.51
CA ILE A 56 -9.59 1.66 5.44
C ILE A 56 -10.18 3.04 5.08
N TYR A 57 -11.50 3.21 5.14
CA TYR A 57 -12.16 4.48 4.84
C TYR A 57 -11.76 5.61 5.79
N ARG A 58 -11.29 5.30 7.00
CA ARG A 58 -10.74 6.29 7.94
C ARG A 58 -9.38 6.86 7.51
N HIS A 59 -8.66 6.17 6.62
CA HIS A 59 -7.36 6.58 6.12
C HIS A 59 -7.41 7.04 4.65
N PHE A 60 -8.26 6.41 3.86
CA PHE A 60 -8.44 6.68 2.44
C PHE A 60 -9.95 6.76 2.16
N PRO A 61 -10.52 7.97 2.01
CA PRO A 61 -11.96 8.12 1.81
C PRO A 61 -12.46 7.50 0.51
N ASP A 62 -11.61 7.45 -0.51
CA ASP A 62 -11.92 6.91 -1.83
C ASP A 62 -10.69 6.29 -2.52
N LYS A 63 -10.92 5.74 -3.73
CA LYS A 63 -9.87 5.07 -4.51
C LYS A 63 -8.81 6.06 -4.95
N GLY A 64 -9.20 7.28 -5.30
CA GLY A 64 -8.27 8.34 -5.69
C GLY A 64 -7.29 8.68 -4.57
N ALA A 65 -7.77 8.80 -3.32
CA ALA A 65 -6.94 9.08 -2.16
C ALA A 65 -5.92 7.97 -1.88
N LEU A 66 -6.33 6.70 -2.02
CA LEU A 66 -5.43 5.55 -1.92
C LEU A 66 -4.39 5.59 -3.04
N MET A 67 -4.82 5.75 -4.30
CA MET A 67 -3.93 5.77 -5.46
C MET A 67 -2.93 6.93 -5.40
N ALA A 68 -3.37 8.12 -4.98
CA ALA A 68 -2.48 9.27 -4.79
C ALA A 68 -1.45 9.02 -3.68
N ALA A 69 -1.81 8.32 -2.61
CA ALA A 69 -0.85 7.93 -1.58
C ALA A 69 0.18 6.93 -2.12
N LEU A 70 -0.26 5.89 -2.83
CA LEU A 70 0.61 4.89 -3.45
C LEU A 70 1.54 5.51 -4.51
N ALA A 71 1.02 6.41 -5.35
CA ALA A 71 1.80 7.13 -6.34
C ALA A 71 2.92 7.96 -5.70
N ARG A 72 2.62 8.72 -4.63
CA ARG A 72 3.63 9.49 -3.90
C ARG A 72 4.72 8.59 -3.32
N GLU A 73 4.34 7.47 -2.73
CA GLU A 73 5.28 6.48 -2.20
C GLU A 73 6.18 5.90 -3.30
N GLY A 74 5.60 5.49 -4.43
CA GLY A 74 6.34 4.99 -5.58
C GLY A 74 7.31 6.02 -6.16
N LEU A 75 6.86 7.27 -6.33
CA LEU A 75 7.68 8.38 -6.82
C LEU A 75 8.82 8.71 -5.85
N ALA A 76 8.58 8.67 -4.53
CA ALA A 76 9.63 8.88 -3.54
C ALA A 76 10.71 7.79 -3.62
N ARG A 77 10.31 6.52 -3.78
CA ARG A 77 11.27 5.40 -3.99
C ARG A 77 12.06 5.56 -5.28
N LEU A 78 11.40 5.97 -6.36
CA LEU A 78 12.05 6.25 -7.63
C LEU A 78 13.07 7.37 -7.51
N ALA A 79 12.72 8.49 -6.88
CA ALA A 79 13.61 9.62 -6.67
C ALA A 79 14.86 9.22 -5.85
N LEU A 80 14.67 8.40 -4.81
CA LEU A 80 15.78 7.85 -4.02
C LEU A 80 16.71 6.97 -4.87
N ALA A 81 16.13 6.07 -5.68
CA ALA A 81 16.91 5.20 -6.57
C ALA A 81 17.68 5.98 -7.63
N GLN A 82 17.05 7.00 -8.24
CA GLN A 82 17.68 7.89 -9.21
C GLN A 82 18.86 8.65 -8.60
N ARG A 83 18.67 9.19 -7.38
CA ARG A 83 19.74 9.89 -6.68
C ARG A 83 20.92 8.97 -6.36
N ALA A 84 20.66 7.78 -5.84
CA ALA A 84 21.70 6.80 -5.53
C ALA A 84 22.46 6.38 -6.80
N ALA A 85 21.76 6.19 -7.92
CA ALA A 85 22.39 5.88 -9.20
C ALA A 85 23.27 7.04 -9.72
N SER A 86 22.81 8.28 -9.58
CA SER A 86 23.58 9.48 -9.97
C SER A 86 24.86 9.63 -9.14
N GLU A 87 24.75 9.44 -7.82
CA GLU A 87 25.91 9.48 -6.90
C GLU A 87 26.92 8.35 -7.22
N ALA A 88 26.44 7.14 -7.50
CA ALA A 88 27.28 6.00 -7.86
C ALA A 88 27.96 6.17 -9.24
N ALA A 89 27.31 6.86 -10.17
CA ALA A 89 27.87 7.18 -11.49
C ALA A 89 28.92 8.31 -11.45
N GLY A 90 29.26 8.81 -10.26
CA GLY A 90 30.27 9.85 -10.07
C GLY A 90 29.72 11.27 -10.10
N GLY A 91 28.39 11.45 -10.04
CA GLY A 91 27.73 12.76 -10.03
C GLY A 91 28.15 13.59 -11.23
N GLY A 92 27.48 13.36 -12.38
CA GLY A 92 27.84 13.92 -13.69
C GLY A 92 28.57 15.26 -13.56
N GLU A 93 29.82 15.29 -14.04
CA GLU A 93 30.74 16.42 -13.96
C GLU A 93 30.00 17.75 -13.91
N ALA A 94 30.32 18.56 -12.90
CA ALA A 94 29.89 19.96 -12.84
C ALA A 94 30.13 20.61 -14.22
N GLY A 95 29.04 20.80 -14.97
CA GLY A 95 29.11 21.05 -16.41
C GLY A 95 27.87 21.75 -16.92
N PHE A 96 27.63 22.95 -16.40
CA PHE A 96 27.23 24.10 -17.20
C PHE A 96 28.32 25.17 -17.06
#